data_AF-A0A1I4BHG9-F1
#
_entry.id   AF-A0A1I4BHG9-F1
#
_cell.length_a   1.000
_cell.length_b   1.000
_cell.length_c   1.000
_cell.angle_alpha   90.00
_cell.angle_beta   90.00
_cell.angle_gamma   90.00
#
_symmetry.space_group_name_H-M   'P 1'
#
loop_
_entity.id
_entity.type
_entity.pdbx_description
1 polymer ?
#
loop_
_entity_poly.entity_id
_entity_poly.type
_entity_poly.pdbx_seq_one_letter_code
_entity_poly.pdbx_strand_id
1 'polypeptide(L)' 'MYKSQPYSQIAFEDFNQPMGLKMNPKNRWIEKAEWIPWAELEKGYAKNFRNQKGNVAKPLRMALG' A
#
# COMPACT_ATOMS: atom_id res chain seq x y z
N MET A 1 -2.57 5.02 16.00
CA MET A 1 -3.07 3.63 16.01
C MET A 1 -2.88 3.01 14.63
N TYR A 2 -2.38 1.77 14.51
CA TYR A 2 -2.25 1.08 13.21
C TYR A 2 -3.19 -0.14 13.16
N LYS A 3 -3.96 -0.27 12.08
CA LYS A 3 -4.83 -1.43 11.87
C LYS A 3 -4.31 -2.20 10.68
N SER A 4 -3.73 -3.37 10.93
CA SER A 4 -3.32 -4.29 9.87
C SER A 4 -4.55 -4.65 9.06
N GLN A 5 -4.53 -4.37 7.76
CA GLN A 5 -5.59 -4.77 6.85
C GLN A 5 -5.27 -6.20 6.38
N PRO A 6 -6.16 -7.19 6.60
CA PRO A 6 -5.95 -8.55 6.09
C PRO A 6 -6.25 -8.66 4.59
N TYR A 7 -6.90 -7.66 4.00
CA TYR A 7 -7.23 -7.62 2.58
C TYR A 7 -6.04 -7.13 1.75
N SER A 8 -5.88 -7.76 0.58
CA SER A 8 -4.85 -7.47 -0.43
C SER A 8 -4.70 -5.97 -0.61
N GLN A 9 -3.50 -5.49 -0.32
CA GLN A 9 -3.08 -4.13 -0.55
C GLN A 9 -3.39 -3.73 -1.99
N ILE A 10 -4.00 -2.55 -2.17
CA ILE A 10 -4.39 -1.99 -3.48
C ILE A 10 -3.19 -2.08 -4.42
N ALA A 11 -3.33 -2.77 -5.55
CA ALA A 11 -2.28 -2.83 -6.55
C ALA A 11 -2.11 -1.43 -7.17
N PHE A 12 -0.93 -1.10 -7.69
CA PHE A 12 -0.75 0.14 -8.45
C PHE A 12 -1.76 0.25 -9.61
N GLU A 13 -2.14 -0.90 -10.16
CA GLU A 13 -3.15 -1.03 -11.20
C GLU A 13 -4.56 -0.65 -10.77
N ASP A 14 -4.83 -0.48 -9.48
CA ASP A 14 -6.15 -0.14 -8.95
C ASP A 14 -6.22 1.31 -8.42
N PHE A 15 -5.12 2.07 -8.51
CA PHE A 15 -5.03 3.40 -7.90
C PHE A 15 -5.69 4.49 -8.76
N ASN A 16 -6.80 5.05 -8.25
CA ASN A 16 -7.44 6.28 -8.75
C ASN A 16 -7.84 6.27 -10.24
N GLN A 17 -8.25 5.13 -10.76
CA GLN A 17 -8.68 4.99 -12.15
C GLN A 17 -10.19 5.24 -12.30
N PRO A 18 -10.62 6.05 -13.27
CA PRO A 18 -12.01 6.03 -13.73
C PRO A 18 -12.35 4.61 -14.19
N MET A 19 -13.60 4.16 -13.98
CA MET A 19 -14.01 2.82 -14.42
C MET A 19 -13.61 2.57 -15.88
N GLY A 20 -12.73 1.59 -16.10
CA GLY A 20 -12.27 1.16 -17.43
C GLY A 20 -10.86 1.56 -17.85
N LEU A 21 -10.14 2.39 -17.08
CA LEU A 21 -8.77 2.82 -17.42
C LEU A 21 -7.71 2.11 -16.57
N LYS A 22 -7.45 0.83 -16.87
CA LYS A 22 -6.35 0.07 -16.23
C LYS A 22 -4.99 0.57 -16.68
N MET A 23 -4.08 0.82 -15.72
CA MET A 23 -2.68 1.06 -16.04
C MET A 23 -2.08 -0.14 -16.78
N ASN A 24 -1.16 0.14 -17.71
CA ASN A 24 -0.48 -0.91 -18.46
C ASN A 24 0.39 -1.75 -17.49
N PRO A 25 0.20 -3.07 -17.40
CA PRO A 25 0.98 -3.93 -16.49
C PRO A 25 2.49 -3.89 -16.79
N LYS A 26 2.88 -3.60 -18.04
CA LYS A 26 4.30 -3.42 -18.45
C LYS A 26 4.85 -2.04 -18.12
N ASN A 27 4.15 -1.25 -17.32
CA ASN A 27 4.69 0.01 -16.85
C ASN A 27 5.85 -0.30 -15.90
N ARG A 28 7.00 0.31 -16.16
CA ARG A 28 8.20 0.21 -15.32
C ARG A 28 7.93 0.45 -13.83
N TRP A 29 6.95 1.29 -13.48
CA TRP A 29 6.57 1.55 -12.10
C TRP A 29 5.80 0.38 -11.47
N ILE A 30 4.91 -0.28 -12.24
CA ILE A 30 4.16 -1.45 -11.80
C ILE A 30 5.12 -2.62 -11.58
N GLU A 31 5.97 -2.91 -12.58
CA GLU A 31 6.97 -3.98 -12.48
C GLU A 31 7.91 -3.78 -11.28
N LYS A 32 8.37 -2.54 -11.05
CA LYS A 32 9.22 -2.23 -9.88
C LYS A 32 8.47 -2.37 -8.57
N ALA A 33 7.22 -1.98 -8.52
CA ALA A 33 6.43 -2.09 -7.31
C ALA A 33 6.12 -3.54 -6.95
N GLU A 34 5.98 -4.45 -7.91
CA GLU A 34 5.82 -5.88 -7.63
C GLU A 34 7.05 -6.49 -6.92
N TRP A 35 8.24 -5.96 -7.19
CA TRP A 35 9.48 -6.48 -6.62
C TRP A 35 9.73 -6.03 -5.17
N ILE A 36 8.98 -5.04 -4.68
CA ILE A 36 9.15 -4.52 -3.32
C ILE A 36 8.46 -5.46 -2.32
N PRO A 37 9.15 -5.90 -1.24
CA PRO A 37 8.57 -6.78 -0.22
C PRO A 37 7.66 -5.98 0.73
N TRP A 38 6.51 -5.52 0.23
CA TRP A 38 5.59 -4.65 0.95
C TRP A 38 5.15 -5.20 2.29
N ALA A 39 4.90 -6.51 2.39
CA ALA A 39 4.45 -7.14 3.63
C ALA A 39 5.48 -7.04 4.76
N GLU A 40 6.77 -7.11 4.45
CA GLU A 40 7.84 -6.98 5.44
C GLU A 40 8.02 -5.53 5.88
N LEU A 41 7.99 -4.61 4.92
CA LEU A 41 8.06 -3.18 5.19
C LEU A 41 6.85 -2.71 6.01
N GLU A 42 5.66 -3.25 5.74
CA GLU A 42 4.44 -2.93 6.48
C GLU A 42 4.52 -3.36 7.94
N LYS A 43 5.13 -4.53 8.23
CA LYS A 43 5.41 -4.94 9.62
C LYS A 43 6.33 -3.95 10.34
N GLY A 44 7.36 -3.44 9.64
CA GLY A 44 8.24 -2.40 10.17
C GLY A 44 7.50 -1.08 10.41
N TYR A 45 6.69 -0.67 9.44
CA TYR A 45 5.87 0.54 9.51
C TYR A 45 4.88 0.49 10.67
N ALA A 46 4.18 -0.62 10.85
CA ALA A 46 3.23 -0.83 11.94
C ALA A 46 3.88 -0.67 13.32
N LYS A 47 5.13 -1.11 13.50
CA LYS A 47 5.89 -0.98 14.76
C LYS A 47 6.14 0.48 15.17
N ASN A 48 6.12 1.42 14.23
CA ASN A 48 6.29 2.85 14.51
C ASN A 48 5.05 3.45 15.17
N PHE A 49 3.88 2.83 15.00
CA PHE A 49 2.60 3.29 15.57
C PHE A 49 2.30 2.62 16.91
N ARG A 50 3.17 2.85 17.90
CA ARG A 50 2.99 2.33 19.27
C ARG A 50 1.84 3.02 20.03
N ASN A 51 1.53 4.26 19.65
CA ASN A 51 0.49 5.04 20.29
C ASN A 51 -0.89 4.75 19.67
N GLN A 52 -1.88 4.48 20.52
CA GLN A 52 -3.27 4.23 20.10
C GLN A 52 -4.11 5.52 20.01
N LYS A 53 -3.55 6.68 20.39
CA LYS A 53 -4.23 7.97 20.25
C LYS A 53 -4.18 8.48 18.80
N GLY A 54 -5.26 9.13 18.36
CA GLY A 54 -5.40 9.75 17.04
C GLY A 54 -6.00 8.84 15.96
N ASN A 55 -6.06 9.34 14.72
CA ASN A 55 -6.62 8.63 13.58
C ASN A 55 -5.82 7.37 13.23
N VAL A 56 -6.51 6.38 12.64
CA VAL A 56 -5.88 5.15 12.16
C VAL A 56 -4.96 5.47 10.98
N ALA A 57 -3.71 5.04 11.09
CA ALA A 57 -2.73 5.21 10.03
C ALA A 57 -3.15 4.44 8.78
N LYS A 58 -2.87 5.02 7.61
CA LYS A 58 -3.08 4.38 6.31
C LYS A 58 -2.03 3.27 6.10
N PRO A 59 -2.32 2.24 5.30
CA PRO A 59 -1.35 1.21 4.98
C PRO A 59 -0.13 1.80 4.25
N LEU A 60 1.04 1.17 4.43
CA LEU A 60 2.32 1.68 3.91
C LEU A 60 2.27 2.01 2.41
N ARG A 61 1.72 1.10 1.59
CA ARG A 61 1.59 1.29 0.14
C ARG A 61 0.80 2.54 -0.23
N MET A 62 -0.28 2.84 0.49
CA MET A 62 -1.06 4.06 0.25
C MET A 62 -0.29 5.33 0.64
N ALA A 63 0.61 5.25 1.62
CA ALA A 63 1.41 6.39 2.05
C ALA A 63 2.61 6.65 1.13
N LEU A 64 3.19 5.59 0.55
CA LEU A 64 4.37 5.67 -0.31
C LEU A 64 4.06 5.78 -1.81
N GLY A 65 2.91 5.27 -2.26
CA GLY A 65 2.61 5.04 -3.67
C GLY A 65 2.75 3.56 -4.01
#